data_AF-A0A530BG75-F1
#
_entry.id   AF-A0A530BG75-F1
#
_cell.length_a   1.000
_cell.length_b   1.000
_cell.length_c   1.000
_cell.angle_alpha   90.00
_cell.angle_beta   90.00
_cell.angle_gamma   90.00
#
_symmetry.space_group_name_H-M   'P 1'
#
loop_
_entity.id
_entity.type
_entity.pdbx_description
1 polymer ?
#
loop_
_entity_poly.entity_id
_entity_poly.type
_entity_poly.pdbx_seq_one_letter_code
_entity_poly.pdbx_strand_id
1 'polypeptide(L)' 'VKRFKTDPSVYDMVVTNWRLYPGAVSFQSSNRWDIAGATKFGFRTVWINRTNQPDEYRDFPPGLILPSLDGLLAGV' A
#
# COMPACT_ATOMS: atom_id res chain seq x y z
N VAL A 1 3.97 -16.64 -17.77
CA VAL A 1 3.36 -16.95 -16.45
C VAL A 1 2.61 -15.72 -15.98
N LYS A 2 1.37 -15.84 -15.49
CA LYS A 2 0.61 -14.71 -14.92
C LYS A 2 1.14 -14.39 -13.52
N ARG A 3 1.36 -13.11 -13.20
CA ARG A 3 1.82 -12.63 -11.89
C ARG A 3 0.73 -11.82 -11.21
N PHE A 4 0.63 -11.99 -9.89
CA PHE A 4 -0.32 -11.27 -9.04
C PHE A 4 0.43 -10.70 -7.84
N LYS A 5 -0.18 -9.71 -7.19
CA LYS A 5 0.32 -9.22 -5.90
C LYS A 5 0.47 -10.41 -4.94
N THR A 6 1.52 -10.48 -4.13
CA THR A 6 2.52 -9.44 -3.80
C THR A 6 3.80 -9.46 -4.64
N ASP A 7 3.79 -10.07 -5.84
CA ASP A 7 4.96 -10.05 -6.72
C ASP A 7 5.41 -8.60 -7.04
N PRO A 8 6.70 -8.24 -6.82
CA PRO A 8 7.21 -6.89 -7.04
C PRO A 8 6.92 -6.32 -8.43
N SER A 9 6.90 -7.16 -9.46
CA SER A 9 6.65 -6.70 -10.83
C SER A 9 5.23 -6.18 -11.05
N VAL A 10 4.28 -6.52 -10.18
CA VAL A 10 2.92 -5.96 -10.23
C VAL A 10 2.87 -4.53 -9.67
N TYR A 11 3.69 -4.22 -8.66
CA TYR A 11 3.84 -2.84 -8.16
C TYR A 11 4.71 -2.00 -9.11
N ASP A 12 5.73 -2.61 -9.73
CA ASP A 12 6.61 -1.98 -10.70
C ASP A 12 5.86 -1.36 -11.89
N MET A 13 4.74 -1.98 -12.29
CA MET A 13 3.87 -1.45 -13.35
C MET A 13 3.45 0.01 -13.09
N VAL A 14 3.27 0.41 -11.82
CA VAL A 14 2.89 1.79 -11.46
C VAL A 14 4.05 2.74 -11.72
N VAL A 15 5.23 2.46 -11.17
CA VAL A 15 6.39 3.36 -11.27
C VAL A 15 6.94 3.44 -12.69
N THR A 16 6.88 2.34 -13.42
CA THR A 16 7.30 2.28 -14.82
C THR A 16 6.36 3.09 -15.72
N ASN A 17 5.05 2.92 -15.57
CA ASN A 17 4.09 3.63 -16.43
C ASN A 17 4.05 5.13 -16.17
N TRP A 18 4.16 5.54 -14.90
CA TRP A 18 4.06 6.94 -14.51
C TRP A 18 5.42 7.64 -14.38
N ARG A 19 6.52 6.89 -14.52
CA ARG A 19 7.91 7.39 -14.36
C ARG A 19 8.12 8.10 -13.02
N LEU A 20 7.62 7.47 -11.96
CA LEU A 20 7.70 7.98 -10.59
C LEU A 20 8.65 7.12 -9.75
N TYR A 21 9.31 7.72 -8.77
CA TYR A 21 9.95 6.95 -7.72
C TYR A 21 8.87 6.26 -6.85
N PRO A 22 9.10 5.04 -6.33
CA PRO A 22 8.13 4.35 -5.47
C PRO A 22 7.63 5.23 -4.30
N GLY A 23 8.54 5.95 -3.64
CA GLY A 23 8.18 6.82 -2.52
C GLY A 23 7.31 8.03 -2.88
N ALA A 24 7.11 8.33 -4.18
CA ALA A 24 6.17 9.36 -4.62
C ALA A 24 4.73 8.85 -4.75
N VAL A 25 4.53 7.52 -4.70
CA VAL A 25 3.21 6.89 -4.80
C VAL A 25 2.61 6.73 -3.40
N SER A 26 1.46 7.36 -3.17
CA SER A 26 0.58 7.02 -2.05
C SER A 26 -0.30 5.85 -2.46
N PHE A 27 -0.12 4.70 -1.83
CA PHE A 27 -0.80 3.45 -2.17
C PHE A 27 -1.80 3.05 -1.09
N GLN A 28 -3.08 2.97 -1.46
CA GLN A 28 -4.18 2.62 -0.55
C GLN A 28 -4.70 1.22 -0.84
N SER A 29 -4.91 0.42 0.21
CA SER A 29 -5.56 -0.88 0.11
C SER A 29 -6.26 -1.22 1.41
N SER A 30 -7.35 -2.00 1.35
CA SER A 30 -7.99 -2.57 2.55
C SER A 30 -7.34 -3.87 3.00
N ASN A 31 -6.56 -4.50 2.13
CA ASN A 31 -5.96 -5.79 2.38
C ASN A 31 -4.59 -5.61 3.03
N ARG A 32 -4.43 -6.14 4.24
CA ARG A 32 -3.20 -5.95 5.02
C ARG A 32 -1.95 -6.55 4.35
N TRP A 33 -2.12 -7.65 3.61
CA TRP A 33 -1.06 -8.31 2.84
C TRP A 33 -0.59 -7.49 1.63
N ASP A 34 -1.50 -6.74 0.99
CA ASP A 34 -1.21 -5.89 -0.17
C ASP A 34 -0.41 -4.66 0.29
N ILE A 35 -0.81 -4.10 1.43
CA ILE A 35 -0.07 -3.04 2.13
C ILE A 35 1.35 -3.50 2.47
N ALA A 36 1.54 -4.70 3.03
CA ALA A 36 2.87 -5.22 3.35
C ALA A 36 3.74 -5.33 2.07
N GLY A 37 3.17 -5.88 1.00
CA GLY A 37 3.86 -6.01 -0.29
C GLY A 37 4.25 -4.65 -0.88
N ALA A 38 3.33 -3.68 -0.86
CA ALA A 38 3.56 -2.32 -1.34
C ALA A 38 4.59 -1.56 -0.47
N THR A 39 4.57 -1.73 0.86
CA THR A 39 5.58 -1.16 1.77
C THR A 39 6.95 -1.74 1.44
N LYS A 40 7.06 -3.06 1.30
CA LYS A 40 8.32 -3.73 0.92
C LYS A 40 8.85 -3.26 -0.44
N PHE A 41 7.96 -2.96 -1.38
CA PHE A 41 8.32 -2.41 -2.68
C PHE A 41 8.83 -0.95 -2.60
N GLY A 42 8.39 -0.19 -1.59
CA GLY A 42 8.83 1.19 -1.34
C GLY A 42 7.76 2.26 -1.57
N PHE A 43 6.49 1.89 -1.69
CA PHE A 43 5.38 2.86 -1.70
C PHE A 43 5.13 3.46 -0.32
N ARG A 44 4.57 4.68 -0.29
CA ARG A 44 3.95 5.23 0.92
C ARG A 44 2.58 4.59 1.07
N THR A 45 2.42 3.70 2.03
CA THR A 45 1.20 2.89 2.14
C THR A 45 0.23 3.42 3.16
N VAL A 46 -1.06 3.41 2.81
CA VAL A 46 -2.18 3.72 3.72
C VAL A 46 -3.11 2.53 3.78
N TRP A 47 -3.20 1.91 4.96
CA TRP A 47 -4.10 0.78 5.17
C TRP A 47 -5.49 1.27 5.56
N ILE A 48 -6.49 0.98 4.71
CA ILE A 48 -7.88 1.31 4.98
C ILE A 48 -8.54 0.15 5.75
N ASN A 49 -8.44 0.19 7.08
CA ASN A 49 -8.91 -0.86 7.96
C ASN A 49 -10.32 -0.55 8.52
N ARG A 50 -11.35 -0.81 7.71
CA ARG A 50 -12.76 -0.52 8.07
C ARG A 50 -13.31 -1.40 9.19
N THR A 51 -12.75 -2.59 9.39
CA THR A 51 -13.29 -3.60 10.31
C THR A 51 -12.35 -3.92 11.46
N ASN A 52 -11.37 -3.04 11.72
CA ASN A 52 -10.39 -3.21 12.80
C ASN A 52 -9.69 -4.59 12.80
N GLN A 53 -9.29 -5.05 11.62
CA GLN A 53 -8.51 -6.29 11.47
C GLN A 53 -7.16 -6.20 12.19
N PRO A 54 -6.58 -7.32 12.64
CA PRO A 54 -5.26 -7.37 13.24
C PRO A 54 -4.14 -6.93 12.28
N ASP A 55 -3.09 -6.31 12.83
CA ASP A 55 -1.88 -5.99 12.08
C ASP A 55 -0.91 -7.20 12.04
N GLU A 56 -1.00 -7.96 10.95
CA GLU A 56 -0.32 -9.26 10.78
C GLU A 56 1.15 -9.17 10.33
N TYR A 57 1.59 -8.09 9.66
CA TYR A 57 2.92 -8.00 9.01
C TYR A 57 3.78 -6.90 9.61
N ARG A 58 4.22 -7.08 10.86
CA ARG A 58 4.96 -6.06 11.62
C ARG A 58 6.28 -5.62 10.99
N ASP A 59 6.93 -6.49 10.21
CA ASP A 59 8.18 -6.15 9.51
C ASP A 59 7.97 -5.16 8.35
N PHE A 60 6.73 -5.03 7.87
CA PHE A 60 6.33 -4.12 6.79
C PHE A 60 5.09 -3.33 7.22
N PRO A 61 5.25 -2.37 8.16
CA PRO A 61 4.14 -1.59 8.66
C PRO A 61 3.58 -0.64 7.59
N PRO A 62 2.28 -0.31 7.63
CA PRO A 62 1.75 0.80 6.86
C PRO A 62 2.35 2.14 7.32
N GLY A 63 2.41 3.12 6.42
CA GLY A 63 2.72 4.49 6.81
C GLY A 63 1.57 5.16 7.58
N LEU A 64 0.33 4.78 7.30
CA LEU A 64 -0.87 5.27 8.01
C LEU A 64 -1.96 4.19 8.02
N ILE A 65 -2.75 4.15 9.08
CA ILE A 65 -3.96 3.31 9.17
C ILE A 65 -5.15 4.24 9.30
N LEU A 66 -6.14 4.08 8.42
CA LEU A 66 -7.38 4.86 8.44
C LEU A 66 -8.60 3.93 8.49
N PRO A 67 -9.66 4.29 9.24
CA PRO A 67 -10.88 3.50 9.28
C PRO A 67 -11.75 3.69 8.03
N SER A 68 -11.54 4.75 7.24
CA SER A 68 -12.25 5.03 5.99
C SER A 68 -11.38 5.85 5.03
N LEU A 69 -11.88 6.09 3.81
CA LEU A 69 -11.22 6.95 2.84
C LEU A 69 -11.37 8.44 3.19
N ASP A 70 -12.33 8.83 4.01
CA ASP A 70 -12.56 10.23 4.39
C ASP A 70 -11.34 10.81 5.12
N GLY A 71 -10.62 9.96 5.86
CA GLY A 71 -9.36 10.33 6.51
C GLY A 71 -8.25 10.76 5.55
N LEU A 72 -8.34 10.45 4.25
CA LEU A 72 -7.38 10.92 3.25
C LEU A 72 -7.52 12.42 2.97
N LEU A 73 -8.72 12.98 3.17
CA LEU A 73 -8.98 14.41 2.94
C LEU A 73 -8.40 15.28 4.04
N ALA A 74 -8.17 14.70 5.22
CA ALA A 74 -7.64 15.41 6.38
C ALA A 74 -6.09 15.52 6.38
N GLY A 75 -5.41 15.02 5.35
CA GLY A 75 -3.95 14.91 5.33
C GLY A 75 -3.30 15.23 3.98
N VAL A 76 -3.15 16.54 3.72
CA VAL A 76 -1.84 17.15 3.41
C VAL A 76 -1.68 18.37 4.30
#